data_AF-A0A930N4T7-F1
#
_entry.id   AF-A0A930N4T7-F1
#
_cell.length_a   1.000
_cell.length_b   1.000
_cell.length_c   1.000
_cell.angle_alpha   90.00
_cell.angle_beta   90.00
_cell.angle_gamma   90.00
#
_symmetry.space_group_name_H-M   'P 1'
#
loop_
_entity.id
_entity.type
_entity.pdbx_description
1 polymer ?
#
loop_
_entity_poly.entity_id
_entity_poly.type
_entity_poly.pdbx_seq_one_letter_code
_entity_poly.pdbx_strand_id
1 'polypeptide(L)'
;MVKRSFPLLGLNCAACAAHSTKALESTPGVQSATVNLASATAFVVYDETQCTPEMLRAAVATMGYDLRIDEPEVGELEALRQREERALQRKTLVAIVLSLIVMVLMMWPPMTLPKSLISAVLTAVTLIWAGSGFFVRGWRQLRAGAAGMDLLVMLSTSVAFLYSLYHLGEYLFIAPEAHHLHHLYFEAASTTVAFVLLGKVLEARAQRRTSSALRRLMGGQPKTVQQLLPSGEVITLPVSEVEPGMELRALPHELFAVDGEVISGESYADEQLISGEPIPVAKVAGSEVYAGTLNGSGTLVYRAREVGRATVLSRIIRLVEEAQSSRAPIQQVVDRMARVFVPVIVLIAVLTFVVWGFLSPVDGWEHGFV
;
A
#
# COMPACT_ATOMS: atom_id res chain seq x y z
N MET A 1 14.73 22.64 10.36
CA MET A 1 14.57 21.45 9.49
C MET A 1 14.48 20.23 10.37
N VAL A 2 13.38 19.48 10.24
CA VAL A 2 13.15 18.26 11.02
C VAL A 2 12.81 17.12 10.06
N LYS A 3 13.36 15.94 10.36
CA LYS A 3 13.07 14.71 9.63
C LYS A 3 12.09 13.88 10.45
N ARG A 4 10.91 13.60 9.90
CA ARG A 4 9.93 12.71 10.54
C ARG A 4 9.44 11.64 9.57
N SER A 5 8.98 10.52 10.13
CA SER A 5 8.32 9.46 9.38
C SER A 5 6.84 9.38 9.73
N PHE A 6 6.01 9.24 8.70
CA PHE A 6 4.56 9.20 8.81
C PHE A 6 4.00 7.95 8.13
N PRO A 7 3.26 7.09 8.85
CA PRO A 7 2.57 5.96 8.23
C PRO A 7 1.49 6.44 7.24
N LEU A 8 1.40 5.77 6.09
CA LEU A 8 0.41 6.01 5.06
C LEU A 8 -0.54 4.83 4.92
N LEU A 9 -1.83 5.11 4.77
CA LEU A 9 -2.90 4.12 4.52
C LEU A 9 -3.42 4.24 3.08
N GLY A 10 -3.89 3.12 2.52
CA GLY A 10 -4.40 3.06 1.13
C GLY A 10 -3.33 3.01 0.02
N LEU A 11 -2.04 2.88 0.37
CA LEU A 11 -0.95 2.66 -0.58
C LEU A 11 -0.96 1.22 -1.09
N ASN A 12 -1.46 1.03 -2.32
CA ASN A 12 -1.59 -0.31 -2.94
C ASN A 12 -0.65 -0.53 -4.14
N CYS A 13 0.18 0.47 -4.49
CA CYS A 13 0.98 0.43 -5.71
C CYS A 13 2.19 1.37 -5.66
N ALA A 14 3.25 1.11 -6.43
CA ALA A 14 4.39 2.03 -6.46
C ALA A 14 4.05 3.36 -7.16
N ALA A 15 3.10 3.37 -8.10
CA ALA A 15 2.54 4.60 -8.67
C ALA A 15 1.95 5.48 -7.56
N CYS A 16 1.24 4.87 -6.62
CA CYS A 16 0.63 5.51 -5.46
C CYS A 16 1.72 6.15 -4.58
N ALA A 17 2.79 5.40 -4.29
CA ALA A 17 3.94 5.91 -3.55
C ALA A 17 4.65 7.08 -4.27
N ALA A 18 4.81 7.00 -5.59
CA ALA A 18 5.42 8.05 -6.39
C ALA A 18 4.55 9.32 -6.45
N HIS A 19 3.24 9.16 -6.61
CA HIS A 19 2.28 10.27 -6.57
C HIS A 19 2.26 10.95 -5.19
N SER A 20 2.22 10.17 -4.11
CA SER A 20 2.31 10.70 -2.74
C SER A 20 3.66 11.38 -2.48
N THR A 21 4.77 10.81 -2.97
CA THR A 21 6.09 11.43 -2.90
C THR A 21 6.09 12.80 -3.56
N LYS A 22 5.61 12.87 -4.80
CA LYS A 22 5.56 14.12 -5.56
C LYS A 22 4.64 15.17 -4.92
N ALA A 23 3.50 14.74 -4.36
CA ALA A 23 2.58 15.61 -3.63
C ALA A 23 3.25 16.20 -2.36
N LEU A 24 3.97 15.37 -1.61
CA LEU A 24 4.73 15.81 -0.44
C LEU A 24 5.86 16.76 -0.82
N GLU A 25 6.65 16.44 -1.85
CA GLU A 25 7.72 17.32 -2.37
C GLU A 25 7.18 18.67 -2.87
N SER A 26 5.95 18.70 -3.40
CA SER A 26 5.30 19.94 -3.85
C SER A 26 4.71 20.80 -2.74
N THR A 27 4.74 20.32 -1.49
CA THR A 27 4.21 21.07 -0.34
C THR A 27 5.21 22.14 0.11
N PRO A 28 4.82 23.41 0.28
CA PRO A 28 5.72 24.46 0.75
C PRO A 28 6.40 24.08 2.07
N GLY A 29 7.70 24.34 2.18
CA GLY A 29 8.50 23.99 3.36
C GLY A 29 9.04 22.55 3.39
N VAL A 30 8.68 21.69 2.42
CA VAL A 30 9.29 20.35 2.28
C VAL A 30 10.56 20.43 1.44
N GLN A 31 11.67 19.92 1.98
CA GLN A 31 12.95 19.85 1.26
C GLN A 31 13.12 18.54 0.50
N SER A 32 12.70 17.44 1.10
CA SER A 32 12.72 16.12 0.47
C SER A 32 11.66 15.22 1.09
N ALA A 33 10.98 14.43 0.26
CA ALA A 33 10.09 13.38 0.73
C ALA A 33 10.39 12.08 -0.01
N THR A 34 10.29 10.94 0.68
CA THR A 34 10.41 9.61 0.09
C THR A 34 9.36 8.71 0.69
N VAL A 35 8.52 8.08 -0.14
CA VAL A 35 7.53 7.11 0.32
C VAL A 35 8.02 5.70 0.05
N ASN A 36 8.18 4.92 1.12
CA ASN A 36 8.47 3.49 1.04
C ASN A 36 7.15 2.71 0.97
N LEU A 37 6.91 2.04 -0.16
CA LEU A 37 5.73 1.19 -0.37
C LEU A 37 5.75 -0.05 0.55
N ALA A 38 6.91 -0.67 0.73
CA ALA A 38 7.03 -1.93 1.47
C ALA A 38 6.73 -1.73 2.97
N SER A 39 7.18 -0.61 3.53
CA SER A 39 6.86 -0.22 4.90
C SER A 39 5.67 0.73 5.00
N ALA A 40 4.97 1.04 3.89
CA ALA A 40 3.89 2.03 3.77
C ALA A 40 4.09 3.27 4.67
N THR A 41 5.28 3.87 4.56
CA THR A 41 5.74 4.97 5.41
C THR A 41 6.35 6.06 4.54
N ALA A 42 5.97 7.31 4.78
CA ALA A 42 6.59 8.49 4.20
C ALA A 42 7.70 9.01 5.12
N PHE A 43 8.89 9.23 4.58
CA PHE A 43 10.00 9.92 5.25
C PHE A 43 10.06 11.34 4.67
N VAL A 44 9.86 12.35 5.52
CA VAL A 44 9.76 13.75 5.07
C VAL A 44 10.74 14.60 5.87
N VAL A 45 11.55 15.39 5.15
CA VAL A 45 12.39 16.45 5.71
C VAL A 45 11.71 17.77 5.38
N TYR A 46 11.26 18.47 6.41
CA TYR A 46 10.52 19.73 6.26
C TYR A 46 10.92 20.77 7.31
N ASP A 47 10.63 22.02 6.99
CA ASP A 47 10.78 23.15 7.89
C ASP A 47 9.52 23.30 8.74
N GLU A 48 9.63 23.06 10.06
CA GLU A 48 8.51 23.18 11.00
C GLU A 48 7.94 24.61 11.07
N THR A 49 8.68 25.63 10.62
CA THR A 49 8.20 27.02 10.59
C THR A 49 7.29 27.32 9.39
N GLN A 50 7.39 26.52 8.32
CA GLN A 50 6.68 26.74 7.05
C GLN A 50 5.68 25.63 6.71
N CYS A 51 5.81 24.45 7.32
CA CYS A 51 5.00 23.28 7.04
C CYS A 51 4.61 22.54 8.32
N THR A 52 3.32 22.27 8.49
CA THR A 52 2.81 21.43 9.59
C THR A 52 2.50 20.01 9.12
N PRO A 53 2.52 19.00 10.01
CA PRO A 53 2.10 17.63 9.69
C PRO A 53 0.69 17.54 9.05
N GLU A 54 -0.19 18.45 9.39
CA GLU A 54 -1.57 18.56 8.90
C GLU A 54 -1.59 19.01 7.45
N MET A 55 -0.68 19.91 7.05
CA MET A 55 -0.50 20.30 5.65
C MET A 55 0.00 19.12 4.82
N LEU A 56 0.93 18.31 5.35
CA LEU A 56 1.38 17.08 4.71
C LEU A 56 0.23 16.08 4.55
N ARG A 57 -0.60 15.89 5.59
CA ARG A 57 -1.80 15.05 5.51
C ARG A 57 -2.77 15.54 4.44
N ALA A 58 -3.05 16.84 4.41
CA ALA A 58 -3.94 17.43 3.41
C ALA A 58 -3.42 17.23 1.98
N ALA A 59 -2.11 17.42 1.75
CA ALA A 59 -1.49 17.22 0.45
C ALA A 59 -1.71 15.80 -0.07
N VAL A 60 -1.51 14.79 0.78
CA VAL A 60 -1.69 13.39 0.36
C VAL A 60 -3.17 12.98 0.31
N ALA A 61 -4.04 13.60 1.12
CA ALA A 61 -5.49 13.39 1.09
C ALA A 61 -6.12 13.80 -0.26
N THR A 62 -5.61 14.84 -0.93
CA THR A 62 -6.05 15.19 -2.29
C THR A 62 -5.80 14.05 -3.30
N MET A 63 -4.78 13.25 -3.05
CA MET A 63 -4.42 12.05 -3.80
C MET A 63 -5.13 10.80 -3.27
N GLY A 64 -6.03 10.94 -2.29
CA GLY A 64 -6.89 9.91 -1.74
C GLY A 64 -6.17 8.85 -0.91
N TYR A 65 -5.07 9.23 -0.26
CA TYR A 65 -4.43 8.42 0.77
C TYR A 65 -4.52 9.14 2.11
N ASP A 66 -4.40 8.40 3.19
CA ASP A 66 -4.46 8.96 4.54
C ASP A 66 -3.08 8.89 5.20
N LEU A 67 -2.63 10.00 5.79
CA LEU A 67 -1.35 10.13 6.47
C LEU A 67 -1.62 10.26 7.97
N ARG A 68 -1.17 9.27 8.73
CA ARG A 68 -1.36 9.22 10.18
C ARG A 68 -0.28 10.07 10.85
N ILE A 69 -0.71 11.07 11.61
CA ILE A 69 0.15 12.00 12.35
C ILE A 69 0.47 11.41 13.74
N ASP A 70 -0.47 10.67 14.33
CA ASP A 70 -0.31 10.02 15.63
C ASP A 70 0.59 8.79 15.55
N GLU A 71 1.36 8.52 16.61
CA GLU A 71 2.19 7.32 16.71
C GLU A 71 1.31 6.09 16.89
N PRO A 72 1.13 5.25 15.86
CA PRO A 72 0.34 4.04 16.01
C PRO A 72 1.20 2.95 16.66
N GLU A 73 0.61 2.17 17.56
CA GLU A 73 1.24 0.93 18.00
C GLU A 73 1.52 0.04 16.78
N VAL A 74 2.71 -0.58 16.75
CA VAL A 74 3.17 -1.43 15.64
C VAL A 74 2.14 -2.54 15.34
N GLY A 75 1.45 -3.05 16.36
CA GLY A 75 0.40 -4.06 16.22
C GLY A 75 -0.88 -3.57 15.52
N GLU A 76 -1.32 -2.34 15.78
CA GLU A 76 -2.51 -1.77 15.12
C GLU A 76 -2.26 -1.55 13.62
N LEU A 77 -1.07 -1.05 13.27
CA LEU A 77 -0.70 -0.78 11.89
C LEU A 77 -0.62 -2.07 11.06
N GLU A 78 -0.15 -3.17 11.66
CA GLU A 78 -0.14 -4.48 11.03
C GLU A 78 -1.56 -5.05 10.85
N ALA A 79 -2.43 -4.90 11.86
CA ALA A 79 -3.81 -5.36 11.78
C ALA A 79 -4.61 -4.65 10.66
N LEU A 80 -4.43 -3.33 10.51
CA LEU A 80 -5.04 -2.53 9.44
C LEU A 80 -4.57 -3.01 8.06
N ARG A 81 -3.27 -3.20 7.86
CA ARG A 81 -2.70 -3.71 6.60
C ARG A 81 -3.22 -5.09 6.22
N GLN A 82 -3.38 -5.97 7.20
CA GLN A 82 -3.98 -7.29 6.95
C GLN A 82 -5.45 -7.19 6.53
N ARG A 83 -6.22 -6.25 7.11
CA ARG A 83 -7.62 -6.03 6.71
C ARG A 83 -7.72 -5.49 5.28
N GLU A 84 -6.90 -4.52 4.91
CA GLU A 84 -6.90 -3.96 3.54
C GLU A 84 -6.54 -5.02 2.50
N GLU A 85 -5.52 -5.84 2.77
CA GLU A 85 -5.14 -6.90 1.85
C GLU A 85 -6.22 -7.98 1.72
N ARG A 86 -6.82 -8.41 2.84
CA ARG A 86 -7.95 -9.35 2.80
C ARG A 86 -9.12 -8.76 2.02
N ALA A 87 -9.37 -7.46 2.15
CA ALA A 87 -10.38 -6.78 1.36
C ALA A 87 -10.05 -6.79 -0.14
N LEU A 88 -8.79 -6.53 -0.52
CA LEU A 88 -8.33 -6.59 -1.91
C LEU A 88 -8.44 -8.02 -2.49
N GLN A 89 -8.05 -9.03 -1.72
CA GLN A 89 -8.18 -10.45 -2.11
C GLN A 89 -9.64 -10.84 -2.29
N ARG A 90 -10.53 -10.44 -1.37
CA ARG A 90 -11.98 -10.67 -1.48
C ARG A 90 -12.56 -9.99 -2.71
N LYS A 91 -12.22 -8.72 -2.95
CA LYS A 91 -12.64 -7.99 -4.16
C LYS A 91 -12.20 -8.69 -5.43
N THR A 92 -10.95 -9.17 -5.46
CA THR A 92 -10.38 -9.91 -6.60
C THR A 92 -11.11 -11.23 -6.83
N LEU A 93 -11.33 -12.02 -5.77
CA LEU A 93 -12.04 -13.30 -5.87
C LEU A 93 -13.46 -13.09 -6.41
N VAL A 94 -14.19 -12.14 -5.84
CA VAL A 94 -15.55 -11.81 -6.30
C VAL A 94 -15.53 -11.31 -7.74
N ALA A 95 -14.61 -10.42 -8.12
CA ALA A 95 -14.49 -9.94 -9.50
C ALA A 95 -14.21 -11.08 -10.49
N ILE A 96 -13.32 -12.03 -10.15
CA ILE A 96 -13.04 -13.20 -10.97
C ILE A 96 -14.30 -14.05 -11.13
N VAL A 97 -14.99 -14.38 -10.03
CA VAL A 97 -16.21 -15.18 -10.07
C VAL A 97 -17.29 -14.51 -10.92
N LEU A 98 -17.55 -13.22 -10.69
CA LEU A 98 -18.53 -12.46 -11.48
C LEU A 98 -18.15 -12.39 -12.97
N SER A 99 -16.88 -12.11 -13.28
CA SER A 99 -16.40 -12.06 -14.66
C SER A 99 -16.47 -13.41 -15.37
N LEU A 100 -16.23 -14.50 -14.66
CA LEU A 100 -16.35 -15.86 -15.20
C LEU A 100 -17.81 -16.22 -15.49
N ILE A 101 -18.74 -15.82 -14.62
CA ILE A 101 -20.17 -15.99 -14.86
C ILE A 101 -20.60 -15.21 -16.12
N VAL A 102 -20.18 -13.94 -16.25
CA VAL A 102 -20.47 -13.13 -17.43
C VAL A 102 -19.90 -13.80 -18.69
N MET A 103 -18.61 -14.18 -18.68
CA MET A 103 -17.94 -14.86 -19.80
C MET A 103 -18.70 -16.13 -20.23
N VAL A 104 -19.10 -16.99 -19.29
CA VAL A 104 -19.84 -18.22 -19.60
C VAL A 104 -21.23 -17.91 -20.18
N LEU A 105 -21.93 -16.90 -19.65
CA LEU A 105 -23.24 -16.49 -20.15
C LEU A 105 -23.17 -15.94 -21.58
N MET A 106 -22.11 -15.19 -21.91
CA MET A 106 -21.94 -14.60 -23.25
C MET A 106 -21.39 -15.61 -24.26
N MET A 107 -20.52 -16.54 -23.83
CA MET A 107 -19.93 -17.54 -24.70
C MET A 107 -20.94 -18.60 -25.18
N TRP A 108 -22.04 -18.84 -24.45
CA TRP A 108 -23.00 -19.91 -24.76
C TRP A 108 -24.20 -19.42 -25.62
N PRO A 109 -24.28 -19.74 -26.94
CA PRO A 109 -25.39 -19.32 -27.80
C PRO A 109 -26.68 -20.12 -27.55
N PRO A 110 -27.88 -19.60 -27.86
CA PRO A 110 -28.17 -18.27 -28.41
C PRO A 110 -28.13 -17.19 -27.34
N MET A 111 -27.90 -15.94 -27.77
CA MET A 111 -27.90 -14.81 -26.87
C MET A 111 -29.33 -14.31 -26.66
N THR A 112 -29.79 -14.42 -25.41
CA THR A 112 -31.17 -14.07 -25.05
C THR A 112 -31.19 -12.80 -24.21
N LEU A 113 -32.31 -12.08 -24.25
CA LEU A 113 -32.50 -10.86 -23.45
C LEU A 113 -32.20 -11.07 -21.94
N PRO A 114 -32.66 -12.17 -21.29
CA PRO A 114 -32.29 -12.44 -19.90
C PRO A 114 -30.77 -12.57 -19.68
N LYS A 115 -30.05 -13.27 -20.58
CA LYS A 115 -28.59 -13.42 -20.47
C LYS A 115 -27.88 -12.07 -20.60
N SER A 116 -28.32 -11.22 -21.53
CA SER A 116 -27.74 -9.88 -21.74
C SER A 116 -27.97 -8.95 -20.54
N LEU A 117 -29.17 -8.94 -19.96
CA LEU A 117 -29.50 -8.15 -18.77
C LEU A 117 -28.72 -8.62 -17.54
N ILE A 118 -28.65 -9.93 -17.31
CA ILE A 118 -27.84 -10.49 -16.21
C ILE A 118 -26.38 -10.09 -16.41
N SER A 119 -25.85 -10.22 -17.63
CA SER A 119 -24.46 -9.85 -17.93
C SER A 119 -24.19 -8.36 -17.69
N ALA A 120 -25.12 -7.48 -18.06
CA ALA A 120 -25.04 -6.04 -17.80
C ALA A 120 -25.00 -5.75 -16.29
N VAL A 121 -25.89 -6.36 -15.50
CA VAL A 121 -25.96 -6.16 -14.04
C VAL A 121 -24.70 -6.68 -13.36
N LEU A 122 -24.25 -7.91 -13.67
CA LEU A 122 -23.05 -8.49 -13.07
C LEU A 122 -21.79 -7.67 -13.43
N THR A 123 -21.71 -7.16 -14.66
CA THR A 123 -20.62 -6.29 -15.10
C THR A 123 -20.65 -4.95 -14.38
N ALA A 124 -21.84 -4.33 -14.24
CA ALA A 124 -22.01 -3.09 -13.49
C ALA A 124 -21.60 -3.25 -12.02
N VAL A 125 -22.00 -4.35 -11.35
CA VAL A 125 -21.58 -4.66 -9.98
C VAL A 125 -20.06 -4.81 -9.90
N THR A 126 -19.45 -5.50 -10.87
CA THR A 126 -18.00 -5.68 -10.92
C THR A 126 -17.27 -4.33 -11.06
N LEU A 127 -17.72 -3.46 -11.96
CA LEU A 127 -17.12 -2.14 -12.21
C LEU A 127 -17.28 -1.20 -11.02
N ILE A 128 -18.50 -1.10 -10.47
CA ILE A 128 -18.82 -0.15 -9.39
C ILE A 128 -18.21 -0.62 -8.07
N TRP A 129 -18.31 -1.89 -7.72
CA TRP A 129 -17.86 -2.36 -6.41
C TRP A 129 -16.38 -2.76 -6.40
N ALA A 130 -15.99 -3.72 -7.25
CA ALA A 130 -14.61 -4.19 -7.30
C ALA A 130 -13.70 -3.16 -8.00
N GLY A 131 -14.23 -2.51 -9.04
CA GLY A 131 -13.51 -1.51 -9.84
C GLY A 131 -13.45 -0.10 -9.25
N SER A 132 -14.25 0.24 -8.22
CA SER A 132 -14.35 1.59 -7.61
C SER A 132 -13.00 2.31 -7.45
N GLY A 133 -11.99 1.61 -6.95
CA GLY A 133 -10.66 2.19 -6.74
C GLY A 133 -10.00 2.69 -8.03
N PHE A 134 -10.16 1.98 -9.15
CA PHE A 134 -9.62 2.38 -10.45
C PHE A 134 -10.34 3.60 -11.00
N PHE A 135 -11.67 3.64 -10.90
CA PHE A 135 -12.46 4.78 -11.36
C PHE A 135 -12.10 6.06 -10.60
N VAL A 136 -12.01 5.99 -9.28
CA VAL A 136 -11.67 7.15 -8.46
C VAL A 136 -10.24 7.63 -8.75
N ARG A 137 -9.26 6.73 -8.85
CA ARG A 137 -7.86 7.11 -9.13
C ARG A 137 -7.65 7.57 -10.57
N GLY A 138 -8.24 6.86 -11.55
CA GLY A 138 -8.20 7.21 -12.97
C GLY A 138 -8.83 8.58 -13.23
N TRP A 139 -9.95 8.89 -12.58
CA TRP A 139 -10.57 10.21 -12.67
C TRP A 139 -9.70 11.33 -12.10
N ARG A 140 -9.03 11.08 -10.97
CA ARG A 140 -8.05 12.02 -10.41
C ARG A 140 -6.83 12.20 -11.32
N GLN A 141 -6.33 11.13 -11.95
CA GLN A 141 -5.25 11.17 -12.93
C GLN A 141 -5.63 12.02 -14.15
N LEU A 142 -6.85 11.82 -14.69
CA LEU A 142 -7.39 12.61 -15.79
C LEU A 142 -7.43 14.10 -15.45
N ARG A 143 -7.97 14.48 -14.28
CA ARG A 143 -8.01 15.88 -13.82
C ARG A 143 -6.63 16.49 -13.63
N ALA A 144 -5.65 15.69 -13.22
CA ALA A 144 -4.28 16.14 -13.00
C ALA A 144 -3.42 16.16 -14.28
N GLY A 145 -3.98 15.79 -15.45
CA GLY A 145 -3.21 15.66 -16.70
C GLY A 145 -2.15 14.55 -16.65
N ALA A 146 -2.31 13.58 -15.74
CA ALA A 146 -1.42 12.45 -15.59
C ALA A 146 -1.98 11.22 -16.30
N ALA A 147 -1.13 10.49 -17.03
CA ALA A 147 -1.49 9.22 -17.64
C ALA A 147 -0.83 8.06 -16.86
N GLY A 148 -1.64 7.07 -16.48
CA GLY A 148 -1.24 5.91 -15.68
C GLY A 148 -2.10 4.68 -15.98
N MET A 149 -1.72 3.54 -15.41
CA MET A 149 -2.42 2.26 -15.62
C MET A 149 -3.89 2.30 -15.20
N ASP A 150 -4.22 3.00 -14.09
CA ASP A 150 -5.61 3.13 -13.61
C ASP A 150 -6.48 3.89 -14.63
N LEU A 151 -5.96 4.95 -15.27
CA LEU A 151 -6.67 5.71 -16.31
C LEU A 151 -6.97 4.85 -17.54
N LEU A 152 -6.01 4.05 -18.01
CA LEU A 152 -6.20 3.17 -19.16
C LEU A 152 -7.33 2.17 -18.90
N VAL A 153 -7.31 1.53 -17.73
CA VAL A 153 -8.34 0.54 -17.33
C VAL A 153 -9.70 1.21 -17.18
N MET A 154 -9.75 2.41 -16.58
CA MET A 154 -11.00 3.17 -16.47
C MET A 154 -11.59 3.48 -17.84
N LEU A 155 -10.79 4.00 -18.78
CA LEU A 155 -11.28 4.35 -20.12
C LEU A 155 -11.74 3.11 -20.90
N SER A 156 -10.92 2.05 -20.96
CA SER A 156 -11.26 0.86 -21.75
C SER A 156 -12.53 0.17 -21.25
N THR A 157 -12.65 0.01 -19.93
CA THR A 157 -13.81 -0.67 -19.33
C THR A 157 -15.08 0.19 -19.37
N SER A 158 -14.95 1.52 -19.27
CA SER A 158 -16.08 2.44 -19.42
C SER A 158 -16.61 2.44 -20.85
N VAL A 159 -15.71 2.52 -21.84
CA VAL A 159 -16.10 2.50 -23.26
C VAL A 159 -16.80 1.17 -23.59
N ALA A 160 -16.20 0.03 -23.21
CA ALA A 160 -16.81 -1.28 -23.43
C ALA A 160 -18.19 -1.42 -22.77
N PHE A 161 -18.34 -0.94 -21.52
CA PHE A 161 -19.60 -1.01 -20.81
C PHE A 161 -20.68 -0.10 -21.41
N LEU A 162 -20.34 1.15 -21.72
CA LEU A 162 -21.28 2.11 -22.32
C LEU A 162 -21.70 1.71 -23.73
N TYR A 163 -20.77 1.21 -24.54
CA TYR A 163 -21.06 0.67 -25.87
C TYR A 163 -22.04 -0.52 -25.80
N SER A 164 -21.78 -1.45 -24.88
CA SER A 164 -22.66 -2.60 -24.65
C SER A 164 -24.04 -2.19 -24.13
N LEU A 165 -24.10 -1.17 -23.28
CA LEU A 165 -25.36 -0.63 -22.75
C LEU A 165 -26.17 0.09 -23.84
N TYR A 166 -25.50 0.79 -24.75
CA TYR A 166 -26.12 1.47 -25.89
C TYR A 166 -26.85 0.45 -26.78
N HIS A 167 -26.16 -0.60 -27.25
CA HIS A 167 -26.79 -1.62 -28.09
C HIS A 167 -27.85 -2.46 -27.36
N LEU A 168 -27.67 -2.72 -26.07
CA LEU A 168 -28.72 -3.33 -25.26
C LEU A 168 -29.96 -2.44 -25.20
N GLY A 169 -29.77 -1.12 -25.12
CA GLY A 169 -30.83 -0.12 -25.17
C GLY A 169 -31.54 -0.08 -26.54
N GLU A 170 -30.80 -0.07 -27.64
CA GLU A 170 -31.38 -0.11 -28.99
C GLU A 170 -32.27 -1.36 -29.18
N TYR A 171 -31.77 -2.53 -28.75
CA TYR A 171 -32.53 -3.78 -28.79
C TYR A 171 -33.83 -3.72 -27.96
N LEU A 172 -33.81 -3.02 -26.82
CA LEU A 172 -34.96 -2.88 -25.92
C LEU A 172 -36.00 -1.86 -26.41
N PHE A 173 -35.57 -0.74 -27.00
CA PHE A 173 -36.42 0.43 -27.23
C PHE A 173 -36.71 0.76 -28.69
N ILE A 174 -35.88 0.33 -29.64
CA ILE A 174 -35.97 0.77 -31.04
C ILE A 174 -36.36 -0.39 -31.96
N ALA A 175 -35.52 -1.42 -32.06
CA ALA A 175 -35.78 -2.59 -32.90
C ALA A 175 -35.13 -3.85 -32.32
N PRO A 176 -35.89 -4.92 -32.05
CA PRO A 176 -35.33 -6.18 -31.56
C PRO A 176 -34.72 -6.99 -32.72
N GLU A 177 -33.71 -6.43 -33.38
CA GLU A 177 -32.91 -7.17 -34.35
C GLU A 177 -31.85 -8.00 -33.62
N ALA A 178 -31.76 -9.29 -33.95
CA ALA A 178 -30.84 -10.23 -33.30
C ALA A 178 -29.35 -9.81 -33.42
N HIS A 179 -29.01 -8.97 -34.39
CA HIS A 179 -27.66 -8.49 -34.63
C HIS A 179 -27.10 -7.63 -33.48
N HIS A 180 -27.92 -6.82 -32.80
CA HIS A 180 -27.47 -5.97 -31.70
C HIS A 180 -27.01 -6.76 -30.45
N LEU A 181 -27.53 -7.98 -30.26
CA LEU A 181 -27.14 -8.85 -29.13
C LEU A 181 -25.76 -9.50 -29.32
N HIS A 182 -25.21 -9.49 -30.54
CA HIS A 182 -23.89 -10.05 -30.84
C HIS A 182 -22.74 -9.07 -30.60
N HIS A 183 -23.04 -7.77 -30.45
CA HIS A 183 -22.04 -6.71 -30.23
C HIS A 183 -22.00 -6.23 -28.77
N LEU A 184 -22.10 -7.17 -27.83
CA LEU A 184 -22.03 -6.88 -26.39
C LEU A 184 -20.66 -7.29 -25.83
N TYR A 185 -19.98 -6.35 -25.19
CA TYR A 185 -18.63 -6.48 -24.65
C TYR A 185 -18.60 -6.42 -23.10
N PHE A 186 -19.69 -6.84 -22.46
CA PHE A 186 -19.78 -6.91 -20.99
C PHE A 186 -18.70 -7.85 -20.39
N GLU A 187 -18.38 -8.95 -21.07
CA GLU A 187 -17.29 -9.85 -20.69
C GLU A 187 -15.93 -9.13 -20.71
N ALA A 188 -15.64 -8.35 -21.76
CA ALA A 188 -14.36 -7.66 -21.89
C ALA A 188 -14.15 -6.65 -20.75
N ALA A 189 -15.19 -5.88 -20.40
CA ALA A 189 -15.15 -4.92 -19.31
C ALA A 189 -14.92 -5.62 -17.94
N SER A 190 -15.71 -6.64 -17.62
CA SER A 190 -15.62 -7.34 -16.33
C SER A 190 -14.32 -8.15 -16.18
N THR A 191 -13.89 -8.86 -17.22
CA THR A 191 -12.66 -9.67 -17.23
C THR A 191 -11.40 -8.79 -17.15
N THR A 192 -11.39 -7.61 -17.78
CA THR A 192 -10.27 -6.65 -17.65
C THR A 192 -10.10 -6.22 -16.19
N VAL A 193 -11.18 -5.86 -15.49
CA VAL A 193 -11.11 -5.50 -14.06
C VAL A 193 -10.61 -6.67 -13.22
N ALA A 194 -11.10 -7.89 -13.48
CA ALA A 194 -10.68 -9.09 -12.76
C ALA A 194 -9.19 -9.39 -12.91
N PHE A 195 -8.64 -9.33 -14.14
CA PHE A 195 -7.22 -9.56 -14.38
C PHE A 195 -6.31 -8.49 -13.78
N VAL A 196 -6.72 -7.22 -13.85
CA VAL A 196 -5.95 -6.13 -13.25
C VAL A 196 -5.90 -6.28 -11.71
N LEU A 197 -7.04 -6.60 -11.09
CA LEU A 197 -7.11 -6.89 -9.64
C LEU A 197 -6.25 -8.11 -9.26
N LEU A 198 -6.30 -9.17 -10.07
CA LEU A 198 -5.47 -10.36 -9.86
C LEU A 198 -3.98 -10.01 -9.94
N GLY A 199 -3.58 -9.23 -10.94
CA GLY A 199 -2.23 -8.70 -11.07
C GLY A 199 -1.78 -7.95 -9.81
N LYS A 200 -2.66 -7.12 -9.24
CA LYS A 200 -2.38 -6.39 -7.99
C LYS A 200 -2.22 -7.29 -6.78
N VAL A 201 -3.02 -8.35 -6.66
CA VAL A 201 -2.87 -9.33 -5.58
C VAL A 201 -1.54 -10.09 -5.71
N LEU A 202 -1.18 -10.50 -6.93
CA LEU A 202 0.10 -11.17 -7.20
C LEU A 202 1.29 -10.24 -6.89
N GLU A 203 1.20 -8.98 -7.29
CA GLU A 203 2.18 -7.93 -7.01
C GLU A 203 2.38 -7.74 -5.49
N ALA A 204 1.29 -7.55 -4.74
CA ALA A 204 1.34 -7.40 -3.29
C ALA A 204 1.92 -8.64 -2.59
N ARG A 205 1.56 -9.84 -3.07
CA ARG A 205 2.09 -11.10 -2.55
C ARG A 205 3.59 -11.27 -2.80
N ALA A 206 4.07 -10.87 -3.97
CA ALA A 206 5.49 -10.92 -4.31
C ALA A 206 6.32 -9.99 -3.41
N GLN A 207 5.88 -8.75 -3.20
CA GLN A 207 6.58 -7.77 -2.35
C GLN A 207 6.65 -8.18 -0.87
N ARG A 208 5.61 -8.84 -0.36
CA ARG A 208 5.56 -9.28 1.04
C ARG A 208 6.55 -10.37 1.40
N ARG A 209 6.85 -11.30 0.49
CA ARG A 209 7.82 -12.37 0.75
C ARG A 209 9.17 -11.79 1.16
N THR A 210 9.60 -10.71 0.52
CA THR A 210 10.86 -10.02 0.81
C THR A 210 10.83 -9.29 2.16
N SER A 211 9.74 -8.56 2.48
CA SER A 211 9.64 -7.80 3.73
C SER A 211 9.51 -8.67 4.97
N SER A 212 8.80 -9.81 4.86
CA SER A 212 8.58 -10.72 6.00
C SER A 212 9.84 -11.47 6.44
N ALA A 213 10.77 -11.74 5.53
CA ALA A 213 12.05 -12.37 5.85
C ALA A 213 12.94 -11.45 6.69
N LEU A 214 12.93 -10.14 6.39
CA LEU A 214 13.65 -9.13 7.17
C LEU A 214 13.09 -9.02 8.59
N ARG A 215 11.76 -8.95 8.75
CA ARG A 215 11.14 -8.88 10.10
C ARG A 215 11.38 -10.11 10.96
N ARG A 216 11.46 -11.30 10.36
CA ARG A 216 11.80 -12.54 11.08
C ARG A 216 13.26 -12.59 11.53
N LEU A 217 14.14 -11.88 10.83
CA LEU A 217 15.55 -11.72 11.23
C LEU A 217 15.74 -10.65 12.31
N MET A 218 14.74 -9.79 12.57
CA MET A 218 14.84 -8.64 13.46
C MET A 218 14.57 -8.92 14.95
N GLY A 219 14.52 -10.18 15.37
CA GLY A 219 14.45 -10.56 16.79
C GLY A 219 13.11 -10.23 17.45
N GLY A 220 12.59 -11.15 18.29
CA GLY A 220 11.38 -10.91 19.05
C GLY A 220 11.67 -9.92 20.18
N GLN A 221 11.33 -8.64 20.01
CA GLN A 221 11.30 -7.72 21.15
C GLN A 221 10.36 -8.27 22.23
N PRO A 222 10.77 -8.30 23.51
CA PRO A 222 9.90 -8.71 24.59
C PRO A 222 8.68 -7.80 24.66
N LYS A 223 7.50 -8.38 24.91
CA LYS A 223 6.23 -7.61 25.01
C LYS A 223 6.02 -7.00 26.39
N THR A 224 6.69 -7.56 27.40
CA THR A 224 6.54 -7.22 28.82
C THR A 224 7.91 -7.13 29.48
N VAL A 225 8.02 -6.27 30.49
CA VAL A 225 9.22 -6.10 31.33
C VAL A 225 8.84 -6.13 32.80
N GLN A 226 9.82 -6.44 33.64
CA GLN A 226 9.70 -6.32 35.09
C GLN A 226 10.30 -4.99 35.54
N GLN A 227 9.49 -4.10 36.11
CA GLN A 227 9.96 -2.89 36.79
C GLN A 227 10.20 -3.20 38.27
N LEU A 228 11.32 -2.71 38.78
CA LEU A 228 11.64 -2.70 40.20
C LEU A 228 11.19 -1.36 40.79
N LEU A 229 10.25 -1.39 41.74
CA LEU A 229 9.77 -0.21 42.44
C LEU A 229 10.75 0.17 43.58
N PRO A 230 10.76 1.44 44.01
CA PRO A 230 11.53 1.86 45.19
C PRO A 230 11.16 1.11 46.48
N SER A 231 9.96 0.51 46.54
CA SER A 231 9.50 -0.36 47.63
C SER A 231 10.18 -1.73 47.65
N GLY A 232 10.93 -2.10 46.61
CA GLY A 232 11.49 -3.44 46.40
C GLY A 232 10.53 -4.43 45.75
N GLU A 233 9.30 -4.02 45.46
CA GLU A 233 8.31 -4.83 44.74
C GLU A 233 8.62 -4.86 43.23
N VAL A 234 8.37 -6.01 42.59
CA VAL A 234 8.59 -6.20 41.15
C VAL A 234 7.24 -6.32 40.46
N ILE A 235 6.94 -5.40 39.55
CA ILE A 235 5.70 -5.40 38.76
C ILE A 235 6.00 -5.67 37.29
N THR A 236 5.13 -6.44 36.63
CA THR A 236 5.23 -6.69 35.19
C THR A 236 4.36 -5.70 34.44
N LEU A 237 4.95 -4.94 33.51
CA LEU A 237 4.26 -3.97 32.67
C LEU A 237 4.57 -4.21 31.18
N PRO A 238 3.71 -3.76 30.25
CA PRO A 238 4.01 -3.74 28.83
C PRO A 238 5.23 -2.86 28.52
N VAL A 239 6.03 -3.24 27.51
CA VAL A 239 7.18 -2.42 27.07
C VAL A 239 6.75 -1.04 26.56
N SER A 240 5.52 -0.91 26.08
CA SER A 240 4.94 0.38 25.65
C SER A 240 4.72 1.37 26.79
N GLU A 241 4.64 0.92 28.04
CA GLU A 241 4.41 1.77 29.22
C GLU A 241 5.73 2.17 29.92
N VAL A 242 6.87 1.75 29.38
CA VAL A 242 8.19 2.06 29.96
C VAL A 242 8.60 3.49 29.62
N GLU A 243 8.85 4.30 30.66
CA GLU A 243 9.38 5.64 30.53
C GLU A 243 10.89 5.71 30.87
N PRO A 244 11.64 6.67 30.30
CA PRO A 244 13.00 6.94 30.71
C PRO A 244 13.11 7.19 32.22
N GLY A 245 14.10 6.58 32.86
CA GLY A 245 14.34 6.67 34.29
C GLY A 245 13.76 5.52 35.12
N MET A 246 12.86 4.70 34.56
CA MET A 246 12.36 3.51 35.25
C MET A 246 13.47 2.47 35.45
N GLU A 247 13.47 1.81 36.62
CA GLU A 247 14.40 0.72 36.93
C GLU A 247 13.78 -0.61 36.52
N LEU A 248 14.45 -1.32 35.62
CA LEU A 248 13.99 -2.56 35.03
C LEU A 248 14.89 -3.70 35.45
N ARG A 249 14.30 -4.86 35.67
CA ARG A 249 14.98 -6.10 36.02
C ARG A 249 15.00 -7.03 34.80
N ALA A 250 16.19 -7.46 34.40
CA ALA A 250 16.39 -8.49 33.40
C ALA A 250 16.88 -9.78 34.09
N LEU A 251 16.14 -10.87 33.90
CA LEU A 251 16.54 -12.20 34.38
C LEU A 251 17.59 -12.82 33.44
N PRO A 252 18.30 -13.88 33.90
CA PRO A 252 19.20 -14.63 33.04
C PRO A 252 18.47 -15.13 31.79
N HIS A 253 19.13 -15.05 30.63
CA HIS A 253 18.57 -15.44 29.33
C HIS A 253 17.36 -14.63 28.84
N GLU A 254 17.06 -13.48 29.44
CA GLU A 254 16.06 -12.55 28.90
C GLU A 254 16.69 -11.52 27.96
N LEU A 255 15.89 -10.99 27.04
CA LEU A 255 16.29 -9.86 26.20
C LEU A 255 16.12 -8.56 26.97
N PHE A 256 17.07 -7.63 26.82
CA PHE A 256 16.84 -6.25 27.26
C PHE A 256 15.77 -5.61 26.37
N ALA A 257 14.77 -4.98 26.98
CA ALA A 257 13.63 -4.44 26.25
C ALA A 257 13.87 -3.03 25.71
N VAL A 258 14.67 -2.24 26.44
CA VAL A 258 14.99 -0.84 26.15
C VAL A 258 16.48 -0.62 26.36
N ASP A 259 17.02 0.45 25.79
CA ASP A 259 18.40 0.81 26.05
C ASP A 259 18.50 1.45 27.44
N GLY A 260 19.60 1.19 28.14
CA GLY A 260 19.75 1.65 29.50
C GLY A 260 21.16 1.51 30.06
N GLU A 261 21.26 1.77 31.35
CA GLU A 261 22.51 1.69 32.11
C GLU A 261 22.33 0.77 33.31
N VAL A 262 23.24 -0.18 33.49
CA VAL A 262 23.21 -1.12 34.62
C VAL A 262 23.43 -0.36 35.93
N ILE A 263 22.52 -0.56 36.89
CA ILE A 263 22.60 0.01 38.24
C ILE A 263 23.21 -1.02 39.20
N SER A 264 22.78 -2.29 39.08
CA SER A 264 23.22 -3.36 39.97
C SER A 264 23.19 -4.73 39.29
N GLY A 265 24.02 -5.63 39.82
CA GLY A 265 24.25 -6.97 39.27
C GLY A 265 25.49 -7.05 38.37
N GLU A 266 25.85 -8.28 38.04
CA GLU A 266 26.94 -8.60 37.12
C GLU A 266 26.49 -9.73 36.21
N SER A 267 26.69 -9.57 34.90
CA SER A 267 26.36 -10.56 33.88
C SER A 267 27.19 -10.29 32.62
N TYR A 268 26.89 -11.03 31.56
CA TYR A 268 27.40 -10.79 30.22
C TYR A 268 26.22 -10.48 29.30
N ALA A 269 26.39 -9.60 28.34
CA ALA A 269 25.40 -9.35 27.30
C ALA A 269 25.91 -9.83 25.95
N ASP A 270 25.10 -10.63 25.25
CA ASP A 270 25.35 -10.98 23.86
C ASP A 270 24.84 -9.86 22.95
N GLU A 271 25.78 -9.08 22.43
CA GLU A 271 25.51 -7.92 21.57
C GLU A 271 25.78 -8.22 20.09
N GLN A 272 25.83 -9.49 19.67
CA GLN A 272 26.11 -9.91 18.29
C GLN A 272 25.20 -9.23 17.26
N LEU A 273 23.93 -9.01 17.62
CA LEU A 273 22.94 -8.40 16.73
C LEU A 273 23.25 -6.93 16.39
N ILE A 274 24.04 -6.23 17.24
CA ILE A 274 24.34 -4.81 17.10
C ILE A 274 25.81 -4.61 16.70
N SER A 275 26.72 -5.22 17.45
CA SER A 275 28.16 -5.06 17.24
C SER A 275 28.73 -6.00 16.16
N GLY A 276 28.09 -7.14 15.93
CA GLY A 276 28.62 -8.22 15.10
C GLY A 276 29.74 -9.04 15.77
N GLU A 277 30.12 -8.72 17.01
CA GLU A 277 31.17 -9.43 17.73
C GLU A 277 30.61 -10.68 18.44
N PRO A 278 31.20 -11.87 18.24
CA PRO A 278 30.66 -13.12 18.78
C PRO A 278 30.84 -13.28 20.29
N ILE A 279 31.70 -12.48 20.92
CA ILE A 279 32.07 -12.62 22.33
C ILE A 279 31.14 -11.76 23.20
N PRO A 280 30.45 -12.35 24.19
CA PRO A 280 29.62 -11.58 25.11
C PRO A 280 30.43 -10.55 25.92
N VAL A 281 29.88 -9.34 26.04
CA VAL A 281 30.52 -8.23 26.74
C VAL A 281 30.11 -8.24 28.21
N ALA A 282 31.08 -8.12 29.13
CA ALA A 282 30.80 -8.04 30.55
C ALA A 282 30.00 -6.77 30.89
N LYS A 283 28.97 -6.92 31.74
CA LYS A 283 28.09 -5.84 32.18
C LYS A 283 28.10 -5.76 33.71
N VAL A 284 28.61 -4.63 34.19
CA VAL A 284 28.68 -4.24 35.61
C VAL A 284 28.01 -2.89 35.80
N ALA A 285 27.85 -2.42 37.05
CA ALA A 285 27.29 -1.11 37.34
C ALA A 285 27.97 0.00 36.51
N GLY A 286 27.18 0.85 35.86
CA GLY A 286 27.61 1.89 34.92
C GLY A 286 27.76 1.44 33.46
N SER A 287 27.63 0.14 33.16
CA SER A 287 27.70 -0.36 31.77
C SER A 287 26.41 -0.09 31.00
N GLU A 288 26.51 0.24 29.72
CA GLU A 288 25.35 0.39 28.84
C GLU A 288 24.80 -0.98 28.42
N VAL A 289 23.48 -1.07 28.27
CA VAL A 289 22.75 -2.23 27.72
C VAL A 289 21.84 -1.76 26.60
N TYR A 290 21.63 -2.61 25.61
CA TYR A 290 20.93 -2.25 24.38
C TYR A 290 19.70 -3.15 24.17
N ALA A 291 18.64 -2.55 23.65
CA ALA A 291 17.41 -3.26 23.35
C ALA A 291 17.66 -4.40 22.33
N GLY A 292 17.14 -5.59 22.63
CA GLY A 292 17.24 -6.78 21.80
C GLY A 292 18.54 -7.59 21.97
N THR A 293 19.47 -7.16 22.83
CA THR A 293 20.62 -8.01 23.21
C THR A 293 20.19 -9.01 24.30
N LEU A 294 20.87 -10.15 24.37
CA LEU A 294 20.52 -11.23 25.31
C LEU A 294 21.34 -11.08 26.59
N ASN A 295 20.67 -11.05 27.73
CA ASN A 295 21.32 -11.17 29.02
C ASN A 295 21.81 -12.62 29.21
N GLY A 296 23.04 -12.76 29.69
CA GLY A 296 23.69 -14.03 29.97
C GLY A 296 23.16 -14.69 31.24
N SER A 297 24.05 -15.04 32.15
CA SER A 297 23.76 -15.88 33.31
C SER A 297 23.33 -15.12 34.58
N GLY A 298 23.60 -13.81 34.68
CA GLY A 298 23.31 -13.00 35.86
C GLY A 298 21.96 -12.30 35.79
N THR A 299 21.42 -11.89 36.95
CA THR A 299 20.28 -10.95 37.00
C THR A 299 20.83 -9.54 37.05
N LEU A 300 20.32 -8.65 36.19
CA LEU A 300 20.71 -7.25 36.13
C LEU A 300 19.53 -6.35 36.43
N VAL A 301 19.79 -5.27 37.17
CA VAL A 301 18.87 -4.13 37.28
C VAL A 301 19.49 -2.98 36.52
N TYR A 302 18.75 -2.42 35.57
CA TYR A 302 19.20 -1.36 34.69
C TYR A 302 18.17 -0.23 34.62
N ARG A 303 18.64 1.00 34.47
CA ARG A 303 17.81 2.19 34.30
C ARG A 303 17.50 2.40 32.84
N ALA A 304 16.23 2.53 32.47
CA ALA A 304 15.83 2.88 31.11
C ALA A 304 16.37 4.28 30.74
N ARG A 305 17.07 4.40 29.61
CA ARG A 305 17.54 5.67 29.05
C ARG A 305 16.75 6.04 27.79
N GLU A 306 16.81 5.17 26.78
CA GLU A 306 16.13 5.39 25.50
C GLU A 306 15.09 4.29 25.29
N VAL A 307 13.84 4.70 25.05
CA VAL A 307 12.69 3.79 24.95
C VAL A 307 12.06 3.85 23.55
N GLY A 308 11.39 2.76 23.18
CA GLY A 308 10.67 2.64 21.91
C GLY A 308 11.55 2.99 20.69
N ARG A 309 11.12 4.02 19.94
CA ARG A 309 11.74 4.47 18.69
C ARG A 309 13.13 5.11 18.85
N ALA A 310 13.48 5.48 20.08
CA ALA A 310 14.76 6.10 20.39
C ALA A 310 15.86 5.06 20.68
N THR A 311 15.52 3.77 20.79
CA THR A 311 16.53 2.70 20.96
C THR A 311 17.49 2.57 19.78
N VAL A 312 18.73 2.11 20.02
CA VAL A 312 19.75 1.83 19.01
C VAL A 312 19.20 0.87 17.96
N LEU A 313 18.57 -0.22 18.38
CA LEU A 313 17.98 -1.20 17.47
C LEU A 313 16.90 -0.56 16.58
N SER A 314 16.00 0.25 17.16
CA SER A 314 14.97 0.95 16.37
C SER A 314 15.56 1.95 15.38
N ARG A 315 16.68 2.61 15.73
CA ARG A 315 17.42 3.48 14.80
C ARG A 315 18.05 2.69 13.66
N ILE A 316 18.71 1.56 13.94
CA ILE A 316 19.27 0.67 12.91
C ILE A 316 18.16 0.21 11.96
N ILE A 317 17.03 -0.25 12.51
CA ILE A 317 15.86 -0.68 11.74
C ILE A 317 15.40 0.43 10.80
N ARG A 318 15.22 1.66 11.31
CA ARG A 318 14.80 2.81 10.51
C ARG A 318 15.79 3.14 9.40
N LEU A 319 17.09 3.11 9.70
CA LEU A 319 18.14 3.38 8.72
C LEU A 319 18.15 2.32 7.60
N VAL A 320 17.94 1.05 7.94
CA VAL A 320 17.85 -0.04 6.95
C VAL A 320 16.56 0.08 6.12
N GLU A 321 15.42 0.33 6.77
CA GLU A 321 14.14 0.56 6.07
C GLU A 321 14.19 1.78 5.14
N GLU A 322 14.92 2.81 5.55
CA GLU A 322 15.19 4.00 4.73
C GLU A 322 16.11 3.67 3.57
N ALA A 323 17.22 2.97 3.79
CA ALA A 323 18.14 2.58 2.72
C ALA A 323 17.46 1.67 1.68
N GLN A 324 16.55 0.80 2.12
CA GLN A 324 15.75 -0.04 1.23
C GLN A 324 14.57 0.70 0.56
N SER A 325 14.31 1.95 0.93
CA SER A 325 13.27 2.78 0.32
C SER A 325 13.62 3.27 -1.10
N SER A 326 14.80 2.90 -1.63
CA SER A 326 15.19 3.21 -3.01
C SER A 326 14.34 2.41 -4.02
N ARG A 327 13.19 3.00 -4.36
CA ARG A 327 12.33 2.81 -5.54
C ARG A 327 12.39 1.43 -6.21
N ALA A 328 11.31 0.65 -6.11
CA ALA A 328 11.09 -0.56 -6.91
C ALA A 328 11.21 -0.25 -8.43
N PRO A 329 12.28 -0.71 -9.11
CA PRO A 329 12.64 -0.24 -10.45
C PRO A 329 11.70 -0.72 -11.56
N ILE A 330 10.92 -1.78 -11.32
CA ILE A 330 10.14 -2.44 -12.38
C ILE A 330 8.82 -1.73 -12.72
N GLN A 331 8.15 -1.08 -11.76
CA GLN A 331 6.83 -0.49 -12.00
C GLN A 331 6.89 0.89 -12.65
N GLN A 332 7.99 1.63 -12.45
CA GLN A 332 8.24 2.89 -13.17
C GLN A 332 8.29 2.69 -14.69
N VAL A 333 8.69 1.51 -15.15
CA VAL A 333 8.71 1.17 -16.58
C VAL A 333 7.27 1.09 -17.10
N VAL A 334 6.37 0.42 -16.37
CA VAL A 334 4.96 0.27 -16.77
C VAL A 334 4.24 1.61 -16.77
N ASP A 335 4.41 2.43 -15.72
CA ASP A 335 3.78 3.76 -15.67
C ASP A 335 4.35 4.71 -16.73
N ARG A 336 5.65 4.60 -17.03
CA ARG A 336 6.29 5.36 -18.12
C ARG A 336 5.74 4.94 -19.48
N MET A 337 5.54 3.63 -19.69
CA MET A 337 4.90 3.12 -20.90
C MET A 337 3.46 3.64 -21.01
N ALA A 338 2.67 3.55 -19.95
CA ALA A 338 1.28 4.03 -19.94
C ALA A 338 1.17 5.53 -20.27
N ARG A 339 2.13 6.34 -19.81
CA ARG A 339 2.16 7.79 -20.09
C ARG A 339 2.27 8.13 -21.58
N VAL A 340 2.94 7.29 -22.35
CA VAL A 340 3.07 7.46 -23.82
C VAL A 340 1.94 6.72 -24.53
N PHE A 341 1.64 5.50 -24.08
CA PHE A 341 0.69 4.60 -24.71
C PHE A 341 -0.75 5.12 -24.69
N VAL A 342 -1.20 5.67 -23.55
CA VAL A 342 -2.58 6.18 -23.42
C VAL A 342 -2.87 7.35 -24.38
N PRO A 343 -2.06 8.42 -24.44
CA PRO A 343 -2.28 9.50 -25.42
C PRO A 343 -2.20 9.02 -26.87
N VAL A 344 -1.30 8.08 -27.18
CA VAL A 344 -1.16 7.53 -28.53
C VAL A 344 -2.41 6.75 -28.94
N ILE A 345 -2.96 5.90 -28.07
CA ILE A 345 -4.22 5.19 -28.37
C ILE A 345 -5.38 6.15 -28.56
N VAL A 346 -5.50 7.16 -27.69
CA VAL A 346 -6.57 8.16 -27.81
C VAL A 346 -6.42 8.93 -29.13
N LEU A 347 -5.19 9.29 -29.51
CA LEU A 347 -4.92 9.94 -30.80
C LEU A 347 -5.31 9.05 -31.97
N ILE A 348 -4.94 7.76 -31.94
CA ILE A 348 -5.32 6.79 -32.97
C ILE A 348 -6.84 6.65 -33.04
N ALA A 349 -7.53 6.55 -31.91
CA ALA A 349 -8.99 6.45 -31.87
C ALA A 349 -9.67 7.68 -32.50
N VAL A 350 -9.20 8.89 -32.17
CA VAL A 350 -9.70 10.14 -32.77
C VAL A 350 -9.40 10.20 -34.27
N LEU A 351 -8.18 9.81 -34.69
CA LEU A 351 -7.82 9.77 -36.10
C LEU A 351 -8.68 8.77 -36.87
N THR A 352 -8.90 7.57 -36.33
CA THR A 352 -9.77 6.56 -36.94
C THR A 352 -11.20 7.09 -37.09
N PHE A 353 -11.77 7.69 -36.04
CA PHE A 353 -13.09 8.32 -36.09
C PHE A 353 -13.19 9.38 -37.20
N VAL A 354 -12.20 10.27 -37.29
CA VAL A 354 -12.16 11.33 -38.32
C VAL A 354 -12.03 10.76 -39.72
N VAL A 355 -11.11 9.80 -39.91
CA VAL A 355 -10.85 9.16 -41.20
C VAL A 355 -12.11 8.46 -41.71
N TRP A 356 -12.78 7.67 -40.88
CA TRP A 356 -14.02 6.99 -41.27
C TRP A 356 -15.18 7.95 -41.51
N GLY A 357 -15.30 9.00 -40.70
CA GLY A 357 -16.30 10.05 -40.87
C GLY A 357 -16.21 10.79 -42.21
N PHE A 358 -15.00 10.97 -42.74
CA PHE A 358 -14.78 11.68 -44.01
C PHE A 358 -14.62 10.78 -45.24
N LEU A 359 -14.09 9.56 -45.10
CA LEU A 359 -13.84 8.67 -46.25
C LEU A 359 -14.97 7.70 -46.55
N SER A 360 -15.83 7.34 -45.59
CA SER A 360 -16.91 6.40 -45.88
C SER A 360 -18.08 7.11 -46.58
N PRO A 361 -18.56 6.61 -47.73
CA PRO A 361 -19.66 7.23 -48.48
C PRO A 361 -21.03 7.11 -47.81
N VAL A 362 -21.21 6.13 -46.91
CA VAL A 362 -22.46 5.84 -46.20
C VAL A 362 -22.13 5.53 -44.73
N ASP A 363 -22.88 6.13 -43.81
CA ASP A 363 -22.78 5.96 -42.35
C ASP A 363 -21.37 6.07 -41.76
N GLY A 364 -20.49 6.90 -42.35
CA GLY A 364 -19.08 6.99 -41.94
C GLY A 364 -18.86 7.37 -40.48
N TRP A 365 -19.75 8.19 -39.93
CA TRP A 365 -19.73 8.57 -38.52
C TRP A 365 -20.12 7.42 -37.59
N GLU A 366 -21.04 6.54 -38.01
CA GLU A 366 -21.42 5.36 -37.25
C GLU A 366 -20.31 4.31 -37.29
N HIS A 367 -19.74 4.08 -38.48
CA HIS A 367 -18.62 3.16 -38.65
C HIS A 367 -17.34 3.62 -37.93
N GLY A 368 -17.11 4.93 -37.82
CA GLY A 368 -15.96 5.46 -37.08
C GLY A 368 -16.15 5.46 -35.56
N PHE A 369 -17.38 5.34 -35.08
CA PHE A 369 -17.72 5.28 -33.65
C PHE A 369 -17.59 3.86 -33.08
N VAL A 370 -17.78 2.84 -33.91
CA VAL A 370 -17.46 1.42 -33.67
C VAL A 370 -15.96 1.19 -33.80
#